data_AF-A0AAN0YKP1-F1
#
_entry.id   AF-A0AAN0YKP1-F1
#
_cell.length_a   1.000
_cell.length_b   1.000
_cell.length_c   1.000
_cell.angle_alpha   90.00
_cell.angle_beta   90.00
_cell.angle_gamma   90.00
#
_symmetry.space_group_name_H-M   'P 1'
#
loop_
_entity.id
_entity.type
_entity.pdbx_description
1 polymer ?
#
loop_
_entity_poly.entity_id
_entity_poly.type
_entity_poly.pdbx_seq_one_letter_code
_entity_poly.pdbx_strand_id
1 'polypeptide(L)' 'MIFKTLILENFGPYSGRQTLDLTPTETSPIILIGGMNGGGKTTLMDALRLVLYGQQAQCSTRSLILLLMLR' A
#
# COMPACT_ATOMS: atom_id res chain seq x y z
N MET A 1 3.02 16.10 7.80
CA MET A 1 3.78 15.17 6.93
C MET A 1 2.77 14.34 6.16
N ILE A 2 2.88 14.26 4.82
CA ILE A 2 1.97 13.49 3.96
C ILE A 2 2.83 12.54 3.11
N PHE A 3 2.42 11.28 3.00
CA PHE A 3 3.07 10.29 2.13
C PHE A 3 2.66 10.54 0.69
N LYS A 4 3.63 10.61 -0.21
CA LYS A 4 3.42 10.92 -1.62
C LYS A 4 3.45 9.68 -2.48
N THR A 5 4.16 8.64 -2.08
CA THR A 5 4.33 7.47 -2.94
C THR A 5 4.40 6.19 -2.13
N LEU A 6 3.60 5.21 -2.54
CA LEU A 6 3.70 3.83 -2.08
C LEU A 6 4.26 2.96 -3.21
N ILE A 7 5.34 2.25 -2.94
CA ILE A 7 5.96 1.30 -3.86
C ILE A 7 5.83 -0.11 -3.30
N LEU A 8 5.25 -1.00 -4.10
CA LEU A 8 5.11 -2.42 -3.82
C LEU A 8 5.95 -3.20 -4.83
N GLU A 9 6.67 -4.21 -4.38
CA GLU A 9 7.34 -5.13 -5.28
C GLU A 9 7.08 -6.58 -4.89
N ASN A 10 6.43 -7.33 -5.79
CA ASN A 10 6.06 -8.73 -5.59
C ASN A 10 5.35 -8.99 -4.25
N PHE A 11 4.33 -8.18 -3.94
CA PHE A 11 3.62 -8.21 -2.66
C PHE A 11 2.17 -8.67 -2.83
N GLY A 12 1.87 -9.90 -2.39
CA GLY A 12 0.55 -10.51 -2.58
C GLY A 12 0.12 -10.56 -4.05
N PRO A 13 -1.04 -10.00 -4.46
CA PRO A 13 -1.48 -10.00 -5.85
C PRO A 13 -0.76 -8.95 -6.73
N TYR A 14 0.07 -8.09 -6.14
CA TYR A 14 0.83 -7.06 -6.87
C TYR A 14 2.15 -7.65 -7.39
N SER A 15 2.13 -8.14 -8.64
CA SER A 15 3.31 -8.69 -9.32
C SER A 15 4.21 -7.59 -9.89
N GLY A 16 5.52 -7.80 -9.85
CA GLY A 16 6.52 -6.81 -10.27
C GLY A 16 6.48 -5.56 -9.39
N ARG A 17 7.00 -4.44 -9.93
CA ARG A 17 7.04 -3.15 -9.23
C ARG A 17 5.81 -2.32 -9.55
N GLN A 18 5.02 -2.02 -8.53
CA GLN A 18 3.85 -1.16 -8.59
C GLN A 18 4.15 0.14 -7.84
N THR A 19 3.84 1.29 -8.44
CA THR A 19 4.05 2.61 -7.83
C THR A 19 2.71 3.34 -7.81
N LEU A 20 2.24 3.70 -6.61
CA LEU A 20 1.02 4.46 -6.40
C LEU A 20 1.37 5.88 -5.98
N ASP A 21 0.87 6.86 -6.72
CA ASP A 21 0.90 8.27 -6.31
C ASP A 21 -0.21 8.52 -5.28
N LEU A 22 0.20 9.03 -4.12
CA LEU A 22 -0.64 9.34 -2.98
C LEU A 22 -0.68 10.85 -2.70
N THR A 23 -0.30 11.68 -3.67
CA THR A 23 -0.30 13.14 -3.53
C THR A 23 -1.71 13.70 -3.70
N PRO A 24 -2.37 14.20 -2.63
CA PRO A 24 -3.66 14.87 -2.77
C PRO A 24 -3.48 16.25 -3.40
N THR A 25 -4.58 16.81 -3.92
CA THR A 25 -4.61 18.22 -4.32
C THR A 25 -5.42 19.05 -3.32
N GLU A 26 -5.23 20.36 -3.31
CA GLU A 26 -6.01 21.29 -2.46
C GLU A 26 -7.53 21.12 -2.65
N THR A 27 -7.96 20.82 -3.88
CA THR A 27 -9.38 20.62 -4.22
C THR A 27 -9.84 19.16 -4.12
N SER A 28 -8.91 18.21 -3.95
CA SER A 28 -9.18 16.78 -3.76
C SER A 28 -8.30 16.19 -2.65
N PRO A 29 -8.60 16.51 -1.37
CA PRO A 29 -7.76 16.12 -0.24
C PRO A 29 -7.85 14.63 0.12
N ILE A 30 -8.77 13.88 -0.49
CA ILE A 30 -9.05 12.48 -0.18
C ILE A 30 -8.71 11.61 -1.38
N ILE A 31 -7.90 10.58 -1.15
CA ILE A 31 -7.60 9.54 -2.12
C ILE A 31 -8.45 8.31 -1.82
N LEU A 32 -9.30 7.93 -2.77
CA LEU A 32 -10.13 6.74 -2.67
C LEU A 32 -9.48 5.59 -3.45
N ILE A 33 -9.23 4.48 -2.77
CA ILE A 33 -8.71 3.26 -3.39
C ILE A 33 -9.87 2.29 -3.60
N GLY A 34 -10.37 2.27 -4.83
CA GLY A 34 -11.43 1.35 -5.29
C GLY A 34 -10.88 0.08 -5.94
N GLY A 35 -11.74 -0.94 -6.08
CA GLY A 35 -11.39 -2.17 -6.78
C GLY A 35 -12.38 -3.30 -6.51
N MET A 36 -12.35 -4.35 -7.33
CA MET A 36 -13.19 -5.53 -7.18
C MET A 36 -12.76 -6.40 -5.98
N ASN A 37 -13.65 -7.29 -5.53
CA ASN A 37 -13.28 -8.31 -4.54
C ASN A 37 -12.16 -9.20 -5.09
N GLY A 38 -11.20 -9.55 -4.24
CA GLY A 38 -9.97 -10.23 -4.67
C GLY A 38 -8.94 -9.32 -5.36
N GLY A 39 -9.27 -8.06 -5.67
CA GLY A 39 -8.37 -7.13 -6.37
C GLY A 39 -7.22 -6.54 -5.53
N GLY A 40 -6.90 -7.12 -4.36
CA GLY A 40 -5.73 -6.72 -3.57
C GLY A 40 -5.92 -5.54 -2.60
N LYS A 41 -7.11 -4.95 -2.48
CA LYS A 41 -7.36 -3.80 -1.57
C LYS A 41 -6.92 -4.05 -0.12
N THR A 42 -7.27 -5.20 0.45
CA THR A 42 -6.85 -5.58 1.81
C THR A 42 -5.34 -5.73 1.90
N THR A 43 -4.72 -6.32 0.87
CA THR A 43 -3.27 -6.45 0.78
C THR A 43 -2.58 -5.09 0.70
N LEU A 44 -3.15 -4.13 -0.02
CA LEU A 44 -2.65 -2.75 -0.06
C LEU A 44 -2.68 -2.08 1.32
N MET A 45 -3.77 -2.29 2.07
CA MET A 45 -3.87 -1.80 3.45
C MET A 45 -2.85 -2.48 4.37
N ASP A 46 -2.61 -3.79 4.21
CA ASP A 46 -1.58 -4.52 4.95
C ASP A 46 -0.17 -4.00 4.63
N ALA A 47 0.11 -3.70 3.36
CA ALA A 47 1.36 -3.05 2.92
C ALA A 47 1.60 -1.71 3.62
N LEU A 48 0.59 -0.84 3.66
CA LEU A 48 0.67 0.45 4.36
C LEU A 48 0.94 0.25 5.86
N ARG A 49 0.23 -0.67 6.51
CA ARG A 49 0.46 -0.99 7.93
C ARG A 49 1.87 -1.50 8.16
N LEU A 50 2.40 -2.36 7.30
CA LEU A 50 3.76 -2.88 7.41
C LEU A 50 4.82 -1.79 7.31
N VAL A 51 4.70 -0.86 6.37
CA VAL A 51 5.72 0.20 6.24
C VAL A 51 5.64 1.20 7.39
N LEU A 52 4.44 1.46 7.91
CA LEU A 52 4.25 2.41 9.01
C LEU A 52 4.62 1.83 10.38
N TYR A 53 4.32 0.55 10.63
CA TYR A 53 4.42 -0.06 11.95
C TYR A 53 5.42 -1.22 12.03
N GLY A 54 6.02 -1.63 10.91
CA GLY A 54 6.97 -2.73 10.86
C GLY A 54 6.41 -4.02 11.44
N GLN A 55 7.16 -4.62 12.37
CA GLN A 55 6.80 -5.88 13.02
C GLN A 55 5.53 -5.81 13.88
N GLN A 56 5.10 -4.60 14.28
CA GLN A 56 3.88 -4.40 15.05
C GLN A 56 2.62 -4.35 14.18
N ALA A 57 2.77 -4.38 12.85
CA ALA A 57 1.65 -4.33 11.93
C ALA A 57 0.75 -5.57 12.07
N GLN A 58 -0.52 -5.35 12.38
CA GLN A 58 -1.54 -6.39 12.29
C GLN A 58 -1.98 -6.53 10.84
N CYS A 59 -1.42 -7.55 10.17
CA CYS A 59 -1.75 -7.87 8.78
C CYS A 59 -2.77 -9.00 8.72
N SER A 60 -3.71 -8.85 7.79
CA SER A 60 -4.76 -9.83 7.52
C SER A 60 -4.20 -11.10 6.87
N THR A 61 -3.06 -10.96 6.18
CA THR A 61 -2.37 -12.03 5.44
C THR A 61 -0.90 -12.09 5.84
N ARG A 62 -0.32 -13.29 5.95
CA ARG A 62 1.15 -13.46 6.07
C ARG A 62 1.80 -13.16 4.73
N SER A 63 2.16 -11.91 4.48
CA SER A 63 2.88 -11.52 3.28
C SER A 63 4.39 -11.68 3.49
N LEU A 64 5.06 -12.45 2.63
CA LEU A 64 6.52 -12.40 2.48
C LEU A 64 6.90 -11.02 1.93
N ILE A 65 7.77 -10.30 2.63
CA ILE A 65 8.22 -8.97 2.22
C ILE A 65 9.42 -9.15 1.28
N LEU A 66 9.29 -8.72 0.02
CA LEU A 66 10.42 -8.65 -0.91
C LEU A 66 10.97 -7.22 -0.99
N LEU A 67 10.11 -6.21 -1.20
CA LEU A 67 10.47 -4.79 -1.03
C LEU A 67 9.20 -3.93 -0.88
N LEU A 68 9.21 -3.05 0.13
CA LEU A 68 8.14 -2.11 0.43
C LEU A 68 8.77 -0.78 0.82
N MET A 69 8.38 0.31 0.14
CA MET A 69 8.85 1.66 0.44
C MET A 69 7.71 2.66 0.42
N LEU A 70 7.70 3.56 1.41
CA LEU A 70 6.80 4.71 1.50
C LEU A 70 7.66 5.97 1.53
N ARG A 71 7.37 6.93 0.66
CA ARG A 71 8.09 8.21 0.56
C ARG A 71 7.14 9.38 0.70
#